data_AF-A0AA88DCJ5-F1
#
_entry.id   AF-A0AA88DCJ5-F1
#
_cell.length_a   1.000
_cell.length_b   1.000
_cell.length_c   1.000
_cell.angle_alpha   90.00
_cell.angle_beta   90.00
_cell.angle_gamma   90.00
#
_symmetry.space_group_name_H-M   'P 1'
#
loop_
_entity.id
_entity.type
_entity.pdbx_description
1 polymer ?
#
loop_
_entity_poly.entity_id
_entity_poly.type
_entity_poly.pdbx_seq_one_letter_code
_entity_poly.pdbx_strand_id
1 'polypeptide(L)'
;MLCYTESFMEISGQDSFLGQHGMIHKYLKNLARELVKPKKFKEKMLPEMDKVARIHMRSWASQGIVDVKEVASNMIFKYFAKKLISYDETKASKKLKDNYNAFLDGLISFPLNIPGTAYHACLQGRKKAIKVIRDIFEGRKVSNANHGDYLDHLLEELKKEKPILNETMAINFVFLLLFTAYETTSSTITLAVKFISDNPEVLAELT
;
A
#
# COMPACT_ATOMS: atom_id res chain seq x y z
N MET A 1 3.91 19.98 -17.29
CA MET A 1 3.93 19.67 -15.84
C MET A 1 2.57 19.91 -15.17
N LEU A 2 1.81 20.96 -15.54
CA LEU A 2 0.47 21.26 -15.00
C LEU A 2 -0.56 20.11 -15.15
N CYS A 3 -0.60 19.44 -16.30
CA CYS A 3 -1.52 18.30 -16.51
C CYS A 3 -1.22 17.12 -15.59
N TYR A 4 0.05 16.88 -15.22
CA TYR A 4 0.40 15.76 -14.34
C TYR A 4 -0.12 15.99 -12.92
N THR A 5 -0.05 17.22 -12.41
CA THR A 5 -0.58 17.57 -11.10
C THR A 5 -2.10 17.42 -11.02
N GLU A 6 -2.85 17.87 -12.03
CA GLU A 6 -4.31 17.72 -12.05
C GLU A 6 -4.73 16.26 -12.21
N SER A 7 -4.08 15.52 -13.11
CA SER A 7 -4.34 14.09 -13.31
C SER A 7 -3.93 13.25 -12.11
N PHE A 8 -2.81 13.56 -11.46
CA PHE A 8 -2.41 12.90 -10.21
C PHE A 8 -3.38 13.20 -9.08
N MET A 9 -3.94 14.41 -9.01
CA MET A 9 -4.99 14.77 -8.06
C MET A 9 -6.32 14.04 -8.37
N GLU A 10 -6.71 13.94 -9.63
CA GLU A 10 -7.92 13.23 -10.06
C GLU A 10 -7.79 11.71 -9.83
N ILE A 11 -6.65 11.12 -10.22
CA ILE A 11 -6.27 9.74 -9.95
C ILE A 11 -6.15 9.48 -8.44
N SER A 12 -5.64 10.43 -7.67
CA SER A 12 -5.55 10.29 -6.22
C SER A 12 -6.91 10.46 -5.55
N GLY A 13 -7.89 11.05 -6.24
CA GLY A 13 -9.21 11.49 -5.77
C GLY A 13 -9.22 13.01 -5.52
N GLN A 14 -10.28 13.73 -5.90
CA GLN A 14 -10.43 15.16 -5.57
C GLN A 14 -10.39 15.41 -4.04
N ASP A 15 -10.79 14.42 -3.23
CA ASP A 15 -10.65 14.40 -1.76
C ASP A 15 -9.32 13.82 -1.26
N SER A 16 -8.34 13.63 -2.14
CA SER A 16 -7.09 12.96 -1.78
C SER A 16 -6.21 13.79 -0.88
N PHE A 17 -5.55 13.07 0.03
CA PHE A 17 -4.58 13.55 1.01
C PHE A 17 -3.57 14.56 0.48
N LEU A 18 -3.24 14.52 -0.81
CA LEU A 18 -2.22 15.34 -1.45
C LEU A 18 -2.68 16.78 -1.75
N GLY A 19 -3.99 17.04 -1.78
CA GLY A 19 -4.57 18.38 -1.93
C GLY A 19 -5.00 19.06 -0.63
N GLN A 20 -5.00 18.34 0.50
CA GLN A 20 -5.53 18.88 1.76
C GLN A 20 -4.45 19.66 2.51
N HIS A 21 -4.65 20.97 2.65
CA HIS A 21 -3.72 21.86 3.37
C HIS A 21 -4.08 21.98 4.87
N GLY A 22 -3.07 22.20 5.71
CA GLY A 22 -3.24 22.57 7.11
C GLY A 22 -3.52 21.40 8.06
N MET A 23 -4.59 21.49 8.85
CA MET A 23 -4.85 20.59 9.98
C MET A 23 -5.08 19.13 9.58
N ILE A 24 -5.71 18.88 8.42
CA ILE A 24 -6.05 17.52 8.00
C ILE A 24 -4.79 16.74 7.58
N HIS A 25 -3.87 17.38 6.86
CA HIS A 25 -2.58 16.76 6.54
C HIS A 25 -1.78 16.41 7.81
N LYS A 26 -1.75 17.31 8.81
CA LYS A 26 -1.11 17.03 10.11
C LYS A 26 -1.75 15.81 10.80
N TYR A 27 -3.08 15.73 10.77
CA TYR A 27 -3.82 14.62 11.35
C TYR A 27 -3.54 13.29 10.64
N LEU A 28 -3.64 13.23 9.32
CA LEU A 28 -3.37 12.03 8.53
C LEU A 28 -1.89 11.59 8.63
N LYS A 29 -0.95 12.53 8.70
CA LYS A 29 0.46 12.24 8.99
C LYS A 29 0.65 11.58 10.36
N ASN A 30 -0.09 12.04 11.36
CA ASN A 30 -0.05 11.41 12.69
C ASN A 30 -0.66 10.01 12.65
N LEU A 31 -1.76 9.78 11.93
CA LEU A 31 -2.30 8.44 11.70
C LEU A 31 -1.26 7.52 11.03
N ALA A 32 -0.57 7.96 9.98
CA ALA A 32 0.49 7.17 9.36
C ALA A 32 1.61 6.81 10.35
N ARG A 33 1.94 7.71 11.29
CA ARG A 33 2.93 7.44 12.35
C ARG A 33 2.43 6.45 13.39
N GLU A 34 1.12 6.42 13.67
CA GLU A 34 0.51 5.44 14.57
C GLU A 34 0.71 4.00 14.09
N LEU A 35 0.67 3.78 12.76
CA LEU A 35 0.95 2.47 12.16
C LEU A 35 2.34 1.94 12.55
N VAL A 36 3.35 2.81 12.55
CA VAL A 36 4.77 2.48 12.78
C VAL A 36 5.31 3.03 14.10
N LYS A 37 4.45 3.11 15.13
CA LYS A 37 4.86 3.53 16.47
C LYS A 37 6.13 2.78 16.93
N PRO A 38 7.19 3.46 17.40
CA PRO A 38 8.49 2.84 17.65
C PRO A 38 8.44 1.56 18.49
N LYS A 39 7.63 1.56 19.54
CA LYS A 39 7.43 0.40 20.42
C LYS A 39 6.79 -0.78 19.67
N LYS A 40 5.63 -0.56 19.04
CA LYS A 40 4.90 -1.58 18.24
C LYS A 40 5.74 -2.08 17.07
N PHE A 41 6.52 -1.20 16.46
CA PHE A 41 7.43 -1.54 15.37
C PHE A 41 8.51 -2.51 15.84
N LYS A 42 9.26 -2.16 16.90
CA LYS A 42 10.35 -2.99 17.43
C LYS A 42 9.86 -4.33 17.98
N GLU A 43 8.75 -4.33 18.73
CA GLU A 43 8.29 -5.51 19.46
C GLU A 43 7.48 -6.48 18.58
N LYS A 44 6.81 -6.01 17.52
CA LYS A 44 5.91 -6.84 16.70
C LYS A 44 6.23 -6.81 15.21
N MET A 45 6.31 -5.62 14.61
CA MET A 45 6.45 -5.55 13.14
C MET A 45 7.81 -6.03 12.65
N LEU A 46 8.89 -5.68 13.34
CA LEU A 46 10.24 -6.06 12.90
C LEU A 46 10.45 -7.58 12.90
N PRO A 47 10.10 -8.35 13.96
CA PRO A 47 10.15 -9.81 13.91
C PRO A 47 9.24 -10.43 12.83
N GLU A 48 8.05 -9.88 12.61
CA GLU A 48 7.14 -10.33 11.54
C GLU A 48 7.74 -10.11 10.15
N MET A 49 8.35 -8.94 9.91
CA MET A 49 9.01 -8.61 8.65
C MET A 49 10.22 -9.50 8.38
N ASP A 50 11.07 -9.73 9.39
CA ASP A 50 12.22 -10.66 9.27
C ASP A 50 11.74 -12.07 8.89
N LYS A 51 10.71 -12.58 9.57
CA LYS A 51 10.12 -13.88 9.25
C LYS A 51 9.60 -13.93 7.81
N VAL A 52 8.83 -12.93 7.37
CA VAL A 52 8.29 -12.86 6.01
C VAL A 52 9.40 -12.80 4.97
N ALA A 53 10.43 -11.98 5.21
CA ALA A 53 11.58 -11.84 4.33
C ALA A 53 12.32 -13.18 4.18
N ARG A 54 12.65 -13.86 5.28
CA ARG A 54 13.34 -15.16 5.24
C ARG A 54 12.54 -16.23 4.49
N ILE A 55 11.22 -16.28 4.68
CA ILE A 55 10.35 -17.24 3.97
C ILE A 55 10.41 -16.99 2.46
N HIS A 56 10.27 -15.74 2.03
CA HIS A 56 10.27 -15.40 0.61
C HIS A 56 11.66 -15.56 -0.01
N MET A 57 12.74 -15.14 0.66
CA MET A 57 14.10 -15.32 0.16
C MET A 57 14.45 -16.80 -0.07
N ARG A 58 14.05 -17.70 0.85
CA ARG A 58 14.21 -19.15 0.66
C ARG A 58 13.42 -19.67 -0.54
N SER A 59 12.20 -19.18 -0.73
CA SER A 59 11.40 -19.51 -1.91
C SER A 59 12.07 -19.05 -3.20
N TRP A 60 12.56 -17.82 -3.25
CA TRP A 60 13.22 -17.25 -4.43
C TRP A 60 14.51 -18.01 -4.79
N ALA A 61 15.30 -18.40 -3.78
CA ALA A 61 16.50 -19.20 -3.99
C ALA A 61 16.22 -20.55 -4.68
N SER A 62 15.03 -21.13 -4.47
CA SER A 62 14.62 -22.38 -5.13
C SER A 62 14.11 -22.21 -6.57
N GLN A 63 13.89 -20.97 -7.04
CA GLN A 63 13.31 -20.66 -8.36
C GLN A 63 14.35 -20.36 -9.43
N GLY A 64 15.63 -20.27 -9.08
CA GLY A 64 16.71 -19.92 -10.01
C GLY A 64 16.75 -18.43 -10.31
N ILE A 65 16.18 -18.02 -11.45
CA ILE A 65 16.16 -16.61 -11.89
C ILE A 65 14.82 -15.97 -11.47
N VAL A 66 14.89 -14.81 -10.82
CA VAL A 66 13.71 -14.05 -10.38
C VAL A 66 13.86 -12.58 -10.73
N ASP A 67 12.74 -11.92 -11.05
CA ASP A 67 12.67 -10.45 -11.09
C ASP A 67 12.55 -9.92 -9.66
N VAL A 68 13.60 -9.26 -9.16
CA VAL A 68 13.67 -8.75 -7.79
C VAL A 68 12.56 -7.74 -7.50
N LYS A 69 12.20 -6.86 -8.46
CA LYS A 69 11.15 -5.85 -8.28
C LYS A 69 9.79 -6.54 -8.17
N GLU A 70 9.52 -7.53 -9.01
CA GLU A 70 8.28 -8.29 -8.96
C GLU A 70 8.13 -9.04 -7.63
N VAL A 71 9.14 -9.84 -7.25
CA VAL A 71 9.05 -10.67 -6.05
C VAL A 71 9.04 -9.85 -4.76
N ALA A 72 9.80 -8.75 -4.69
CA ALA A 72 9.75 -7.82 -3.57
C ALA A 72 8.39 -7.10 -3.50
N SER A 73 7.86 -6.61 -4.63
CA SER A 73 6.52 -6.01 -4.69
C SER A 73 5.43 -6.98 -4.21
N ASN A 74 5.49 -8.25 -4.62
CA ASN A 74 4.58 -9.31 -4.16
C ASN A 74 4.66 -9.52 -2.64
N MET A 75 5.86 -9.65 -2.09
CA MET A 75 6.08 -9.85 -0.66
C MET A 75 5.56 -8.67 0.17
N ILE A 76 5.96 -7.44 -0.19
CA ILE A 76 5.58 -6.24 0.56
C ILE A 76 4.08 -5.98 0.47
N PHE A 77 3.47 -6.16 -0.72
CA PHE A 77 2.03 -6.02 -0.89
C PHE A 77 1.27 -6.99 0.03
N LYS A 78 1.62 -8.28 0.02
CA LYS A 78 0.97 -9.30 0.86
C LYS A 78 1.08 -8.97 2.35
N TYR A 79 2.27 -8.56 2.79
CA TYR A 79 2.50 -8.19 4.19
C TYR A 79 1.64 -6.98 4.60
N PHE A 80 1.68 -5.88 3.86
CA PHE A 80 0.93 -4.68 4.22
C PHE A 80 -0.58 -4.81 4.00
N ALA A 81 -1.04 -5.54 2.98
CA ALA A 81 -2.47 -5.80 2.80
C ALA A 81 -3.04 -6.57 4.00
N LYS A 82 -2.30 -7.57 4.50
CA LYS A 82 -2.66 -8.25 5.74
C LYS A 82 -2.58 -7.33 6.95
N LYS A 83 -1.52 -6.54 7.09
CA LYS A 83 -1.30 -5.68 8.27
C LYS A 83 -2.31 -4.53 8.36
N LEU A 84 -2.76 -4.00 7.22
CA LEU A 84 -3.65 -2.86 7.15
C LEU A 84 -5.13 -3.24 7.26
N ILE A 85 -5.55 -4.33 6.61
CA ILE A 85 -6.98 -4.66 6.44
C ILE A 85 -7.28 -6.16 6.64
N SER A 86 -6.32 -6.95 7.13
CA SER A 86 -6.42 -8.40 7.24
C SER A 86 -6.79 -9.08 5.91
N TYR A 87 -6.35 -8.49 4.79
CA TYR A 87 -6.64 -9.03 3.48
C TYR A 87 -5.87 -10.34 3.25
N ASP A 88 -6.61 -11.36 2.84
CA ASP A 88 -6.11 -12.69 2.51
C ASP A 88 -6.53 -13.02 1.08
N GLU A 89 -5.56 -12.97 0.17
CA GLU A 89 -5.76 -13.23 -1.25
C GLU A 89 -6.27 -14.65 -1.53
N THR A 90 -5.98 -15.62 -0.66
CA THR A 90 -6.45 -17.00 -0.82
C THR A 90 -7.95 -17.16 -0.55
N LYS A 91 -8.53 -16.22 0.20
CA LYS A 91 -9.96 -16.20 0.55
C LYS A 91 -10.74 -15.14 -0.20
N ALA A 92 -10.05 -14.16 -0.79
CA ALA A 92 -10.68 -13.07 -1.51
C ALA A 92 -10.94 -13.47 -2.98
N SER A 93 -12.18 -13.36 -3.42
CA SER A 93 -12.52 -13.54 -4.85
C SER A 93 -11.99 -12.42 -5.75
N LYS A 94 -11.55 -11.30 -5.17
CA LYS A 94 -11.10 -10.09 -5.88
C LYS A 94 -9.60 -9.95 -5.76
N LYS A 95 -8.90 -9.87 -6.89
CA LYS A 95 -7.45 -9.67 -6.96
C LYS A 95 -7.08 -8.21 -6.67
N LEU A 96 -6.82 -7.88 -5.40
CA LEU A 96 -6.52 -6.51 -5.00
C LEU A 96 -5.22 -6.03 -5.65
N LYS A 97 -4.19 -6.87 -5.70
CA LYS A 97 -2.89 -6.53 -6.28
C LYS A 97 -2.99 -6.16 -7.76
N ASP A 98 -3.72 -6.92 -8.56
CA ASP A 98 -3.91 -6.63 -9.99
C ASP A 98 -4.56 -5.25 -10.22
N ASN A 99 -5.50 -4.85 -9.37
CA ASN A 99 -6.10 -3.52 -9.42
C ASN A 99 -5.08 -2.42 -9.11
N TYR A 100 -4.13 -2.69 -8.22
CA TYR A 100 -3.02 -1.79 -7.89
C TYR A 100 -1.96 -1.73 -8.99
N ASN A 101 -1.67 -2.84 -9.67
CA ASN A 101 -0.77 -2.85 -10.83
C ASN A 101 -1.36 -2.00 -11.97
N ALA A 102 -2.64 -2.20 -12.30
CA ALA A 102 -3.32 -1.38 -13.31
C ALA A 102 -3.32 0.12 -12.96
N PHE A 103 -3.43 0.45 -11.66
CA PHE A 103 -3.28 1.82 -11.16
C PHE A 103 -1.87 2.37 -11.38
N LEU A 104 -0.84 1.61 -11.02
CA LEU A 104 0.56 2.00 -11.20
C LEU A 104 0.93 2.25 -12.67
N ASP A 105 0.56 1.32 -13.55
CA ASP A 105 0.95 1.36 -14.96
C ASP A 105 0.44 2.62 -15.67
N GLY A 106 -0.74 3.12 -15.27
CA GLY A 106 -1.31 4.35 -15.82
C GLY A 106 -1.00 5.62 -15.04
N LEU A 107 -0.33 5.54 -13.89
CA LEU A 107 -0.08 6.71 -13.02
C LEU A 107 0.79 7.77 -13.68
N ILE A 108 1.76 7.36 -14.50
CA ILE A 108 2.69 8.24 -15.24
C ILE A 108 2.31 8.32 -16.74
N SER A 109 1.12 7.84 -17.10
CA SER A 109 0.66 7.85 -18.49
C SER A 109 0.05 9.20 -18.91
N PHE A 110 -0.06 9.42 -20.22
CA PHE A 110 -0.76 10.59 -20.74
C PHE A 110 -2.24 10.55 -20.35
N PRO A 111 -2.82 11.65 -19.82
CA PRO A 111 -4.11 11.63 -19.13
C PRO A 111 -5.31 11.61 -20.09
N LEU A 112 -5.45 10.53 -20.85
CA LEU A 112 -6.50 10.33 -21.84
C LEU A 112 -7.44 9.22 -21.39
N ASN A 113 -8.65 9.57 -20.93
CA ASN A 113 -9.64 8.63 -20.42
C ASN A 113 -10.46 7.97 -21.54
N ILE A 114 -9.81 7.15 -22.36
CA ILE A 114 -10.44 6.38 -23.45
C ILE A 114 -10.21 4.89 -23.19
N PRO A 115 -11.22 4.01 -23.34
CA PRO A 115 -11.03 2.57 -23.20
C PRO A 115 -9.85 2.06 -24.05
N GLY A 116 -8.93 1.33 -23.42
CA GLY A 116 -7.69 0.85 -24.04
C GLY A 116 -6.44 1.68 -23.71
N THR A 117 -6.58 2.87 -23.12
CA THR A 117 -5.41 3.64 -22.64
C THR A 117 -4.98 3.20 -21.23
N ALA A 118 -3.70 3.43 -20.92
CA ALA A 118 -3.16 3.19 -19.58
C ALA A 118 -3.85 4.09 -18.52
N TYR A 119 -4.16 5.35 -18.85
CA TYR A 119 -4.89 6.25 -17.94
C TYR A 119 -6.28 5.71 -17.58
N HIS A 120 -7.03 5.22 -18.58
CA HIS A 120 -8.32 4.59 -18.33
C HIS A 120 -8.19 3.34 -17.45
N ALA A 121 -7.21 2.48 -17.73
CA ALA A 121 -6.93 1.30 -16.91
C ALA A 121 -6.58 1.68 -15.46
N CYS A 122 -5.84 2.76 -15.25
CA CYS A 122 -5.50 3.27 -13.93
C CYS A 122 -6.74 3.72 -13.14
N LEU A 123 -7.63 4.49 -13.76
CA LEU A 123 -8.88 4.90 -13.14
C LEU A 123 -9.76 3.69 -12.77
N GLN A 124 -9.83 2.67 -13.63
CA GLN A 124 -10.55 1.44 -13.33
C GLN A 124 -9.89 0.62 -12.22
N GLY A 125 -8.56 0.52 -12.23
CA GLY A 125 -7.76 -0.15 -11.20
C GLY A 125 -8.03 0.47 -9.82
N ARG A 126 -7.93 1.79 -9.71
CA ARG A 126 -8.31 2.51 -8.49
C ARG A 126 -9.74 2.24 -8.07
N LYS A 127 -10.71 2.41 -8.98
CA LYS A 127 -12.13 2.23 -8.67
C LYS A 127 -12.40 0.84 -8.10
N LYS A 128 -11.81 -0.20 -8.69
CA LYS A 128 -11.93 -1.58 -8.22
C LYS A 128 -11.24 -1.80 -6.88
N ALA A 129 -10.02 -1.28 -6.69
CA ALA A 129 -9.30 -1.39 -5.42
C ALA A 129 -10.05 -0.70 -4.26
N ILE A 130 -10.54 0.53 -4.47
CA ILE A 130 -11.36 1.26 -3.50
C ILE A 130 -12.63 0.49 -3.16
N LYS A 131 -13.27 -0.15 -4.15
CA LYS A 131 -14.43 -1.01 -3.91
C LYS A 131 -14.09 -2.18 -2.98
N VAL A 132 -12.97 -2.88 -3.21
CA VAL A 132 -12.54 -3.98 -2.33
C VAL A 132 -12.32 -3.50 -0.90
N ILE A 133 -11.59 -2.40 -0.72
CA ILE A 133 -11.31 -1.84 0.61
C ILE A 133 -12.60 -1.40 1.30
N ARG A 134 -13.52 -0.77 0.57
CA ARG A 134 -14.84 -0.38 1.06
C ARG A 134 -15.68 -1.57 1.51
N ASP A 135 -15.71 -2.64 0.72
CA ASP A 135 -16.48 -3.84 1.08
C ASP A 135 -15.95 -4.48 2.38
N ILE A 136 -14.63 -4.49 2.58
CA ILE A 136 -13.99 -4.95 3.82
C ILE A 136 -14.35 -4.03 4.99
N PHE A 137 -14.28 -2.71 4.76
CA PHE A 137 -14.61 -1.68 5.75
C PHE A 137 -16.07 -1.81 6.23
N GLU A 138 -17.04 -1.88 5.31
CA GLU A 138 -18.46 -2.01 5.65
C GLU A 138 -18.79 -3.35 6.29
N GLY A 139 -18.24 -4.45 5.77
CA GLY A 139 -18.42 -5.78 6.37
C GLY A 139 -17.94 -5.81 7.83
N ARG A 140 -16.88 -5.05 8.15
CA ARG A 140 -16.36 -4.94 9.52
C ARG A 140 -17.24 -4.11 10.43
N LYS A 141 -17.81 -3.00 9.93
CA LYS A 141 -18.81 -2.22 10.68
C LYS A 141 -20.04 -3.03 11.04
N VAL A 142 -20.55 -3.83 10.09
CA VAL A 142 -21.76 -4.66 10.30
C VAL A 142 -21.50 -5.80 11.28
N SER A 143 -20.37 -6.50 11.13
CA SER A 143 -20.03 -7.63 12.00
C SER A 143 -19.50 -7.23 13.38
N ASN A 144 -19.11 -5.97 13.57
CA ASN A 144 -18.40 -5.46 14.74
C ASN A 144 -17.15 -6.31 15.10
N ALA A 145 -16.54 -6.94 14.09
CA ALA A 145 -15.40 -7.82 14.26
C ALA A 145 -14.10 -7.02 14.39
N ASN A 146 -13.34 -7.27 15.45
CA ASN A 146 -12.02 -6.68 15.65
C ASN A 146 -10.93 -7.70 15.25
N HIS A 147 -10.07 -7.32 14.31
CA HIS A 147 -9.01 -8.17 13.78
C HIS A 147 -7.62 -7.80 14.36
N GLY A 148 -7.55 -6.75 15.18
CA GLY A 148 -6.31 -6.18 15.70
C GLY A 148 -5.42 -5.53 14.63
N ASP A 149 -5.98 -5.21 13.47
CA ASP A 149 -5.27 -4.61 12.34
C ASP A 149 -5.36 -3.08 12.33
N TYR A 150 -4.80 -2.44 11.31
CA TYR A 150 -4.81 -0.98 11.24
C TYR A 150 -6.19 -0.40 10.92
N LEU A 151 -7.04 -1.14 10.21
CA LEU A 151 -8.40 -0.72 9.90
C LEU A 151 -9.26 -0.64 11.17
N ASP A 152 -9.05 -1.52 12.14
CA ASP A 152 -9.70 -1.41 13.46
C ASP A 152 -9.36 -0.08 14.15
N HIS A 153 -8.10 0.35 14.08
CA HIS A 153 -7.68 1.66 14.60
C HIS A 153 -8.37 2.83 13.87
N LEU A 154 -8.51 2.76 12.54
CA LEU A 154 -9.24 3.80 11.79
C LEU A 154 -10.73 3.83 12.17
N LEU A 155 -11.35 2.68 12.39
CA LEU A 155 -12.74 2.58 12.85
C LEU A 155 -12.92 3.17 14.26
N GLU A 156 -11.93 3.06 15.14
CA GLU A 156 -11.93 3.74 16.45
C GLU A 156 -11.84 5.27 16.29
N GLU A 157 -11.01 5.77 15.38
CA GLU A 157 -10.90 7.21 15.08
C GLU A 157 -12.21 7.82 14.58
N LEU A 158 -12.98 7.05 13.80
CA LEU A 158 -14.31 7.42 13.30
C LEU A 158 -15.39 7.50 14.41
N LYS A 159 -15.21 6.80 15.53
CA LYS A 159 -16.16 6.75 16.65
C LYS A 159 -15.99 7.90 17.65
N LYS A 160 -14.98 8.77 17.49
CA LYS A 160 -14.76 9.92 18.37
C LYS A 160 -15.91 10.92 18.27
N GLU A 161 -16.18 11.69 19.34
CA GLU A 161 -17.29 12.67 19.39
C GLU A 161 -17.24 13.72 18.26
N LYS A 162 -16.05 14.12 17.84
CA LYS A 162 -15.81 15.05 16.73
C LYS A 162 -14.76 14.45 15.79
N PRO A 163 -15.13 13.50 14.93
CA PRO A 163 -14.17 12.78 14.11
C PRO A 163 -13.70 13.69 12.97
N ILE A 164 -12.38 13.86 12.86
CA ILE A 164 -11.75 14.54 11.71
C ILE A 164 -11.73 13.58 10.50
N LEU A 165 -11.61 12.28 10.76
CA LEU A 165 -11.64 11.23 9.76
C LEU A 165 -13.08 10.88 9.39
N ASN A 166 -13.42 10.90 8.09
CA ASN A 166 -14.64 10.29 7.59
C ASN A 166 -14.33 8.97 6.85
N GLU A 167 -15.37 8.20 6.51
CA GLU A 167 -15.21 6.86 5.92
C GLU A 167 -14.50 6.90 4.57
N THR A 168 -14.84 7.85 3.71
CA THR A 168 -14.19 8.05 2.41
C THR A 168 -12.69 8.36 2.60
N MET A 169 -12.35 9.21 3.56
CA MET A 169 -10.95 9.50 3.91
C MET A 169 -10.23 8.26 4.44
N ALA A 170 -10.86 7.47 5.32
CA ALA A 170 -10.26 6.24 5.86
C ALA A 170 -9.96 5.22 4.75
N ILE A 171 -10.93 4.98 3.84
CA ILE A 171 -10.78 4.07 2.71
C ILE A 171 -9.68 4.54 1.76
N ASN A 172 -9.68 5.83 1.39
CA ASN A 172 -8.64 6.41 0.53
C ASN A 172 -7.26 6.38 1.22
N PHE A 173 -7.21 6.56 2.53
CA PHE A 173 -5.98 6.54 3.30
C PHE A 173 -5.37 5.13 3.37
N VAL A 174 -6.18 4.10 3.59
CA VAL A 174 -5.74 2.70 3.45
C VAL A 174 -5.22 2.44 2.04
N PHE A 175 -5.95 2.90 1.02
CA PHE A 175 -5.54 2.72 -0.37
C PHE A 175 -4.14 3.29 -0.63
N LEU A 176 -3.92 4.53 -0.18
CA LEU A 176 -2.67 5.25 -0.33
C LEU A 176 -1.53 4.64 0.48
N LEU A 177 -1.78 4.26 1.74
CA LEU A 177 -0.77 3.62 2.58
C LEU A 177 -0.26 2.31 1.96
N LEU A 178 -1.17 1.48 1.46
CA LEU A 178 -0.81 0.23 0.80
C LEU A 178 0.00 0.51 -0.47
N PHE A 179 -0.49 1.39 -1.34
CA PHE A 179 0.22 1.85 -2.55
C PHE A 179 1.65 2.28 -2.25
N THR A 180 1.81 3.27 -1.38
CA THR A 180 3.11 3.85 -1.06
C THR A 180 4.04 2.83 -0.43
N ALA A 181 3.53 1.97 0.46
CA ALA A 181 4.34 0.98 1.15
C ALA A 181 4.97 -0.02 0.18
N TYR A 182 4.21 -0.63 -0.75
CA TYR A 182 4.80 -1.64 -1.64
C TYR A 182 5.59 -1.01 -2.78
N GLU A 183 5.16 0.11 -3.36
CA GLU A 183 5.86 0.66 -4.52
C GLU A 183 7.24 1.18 -4.13
N THR A 184 7.32 2.03 -3.10
CA THR A 184 8.59 2.64 -2.67
C THR A 184 9.55 1.59 -2.12
N THR A 185 9.08 0.74 -1.20
CA THR A 185 9.94 -0.27 -0.54
C THR A 185 10.46 -1.31 -1.54
N SER A 186 9.62 -1.76 -2.49
CA SER A 186 10.09 -2.72 -3.50
C SER A 186 11.15 -2.09 -4.41
N SER A 187 10.97 -0.83 -4.85
CA SER A 187 11.99 -0.11 -5.61
C SER A 187 13.29 0.05 -4.82
N THR A 188 13.22 0.39 -3.53
CA THR A 188 14.40 0.48 -2.66
C THR A 188 15.12 -0.86 -2.54
N ILE A 189 14.39 -1.97 -2.35
CA ILE A 189 14.98 -3.32 -2.29
C ILE A 189 15.66 -3.67 -3.61
N THR A 190 15.00 -3.42 -4.75
CA THR A 190 15.57 -3.68 -6.07
C THR A 190 16.86 -2.90 -6.30
N LEU A 191 16.88 -1.61 -5.95
CA LEU A 191 18.07 -0.78 -6.08
C LEU A 191 19.18 -1.22 -5.11
N ALA A 192 18.83 -1.60 -3.88
CA ALA A 192 19.81 -2.13 -2.93
C ALA A 192 20.47 -3.41 -3.44
N VAL A 193 19.67 -4.37 -3.94
CA VAL A 193 20.20 -5.60 -4.53
C VAL A 193 21.09 -5.30 -5.74
N LYS A 194 20.66 -4.39 -6.62
CA LYS A 194 21.46 -3.97 -7.77
C LYS A 194 22.80 -3.37 -7.33
N PHE A 195 22.79 -2.40 -6.44
CA PHE A 195 24.02 -1.73 -6.01
C PHE A 195 24.94 -2.65 -5.22
N ILE A 196 24.42 -3.54 -4.39
CA ILE A 196 25.25 -4.55 -3.70
C ILE A 196 25.85 -5.52 -4.72
N SER A 197 25.09 -5.97 -5.72
CA SER A 197 25.58 -6.88 -6.75
C SER A 197 26.62 -6.23 -7.68
N ASP A 198 26.52 -4.93 -7.94
CA ASP A 198 27.44 -4.19 -8.80
C ASP A 198 28.77 -3.81 -8.06
N ASN A 199 28.84 -3.96 -6.73
CA ASN A 199 29.99 -3.56 -5.91
C ASN A 199 30.46 -4.70 -4.97
N PRO A 200 31.36 -5.58 -5.42
CA PRO A 200 31.80 -6.75 -4.66
C PRO A 200 32.43 -6.45 -3.29
N GLU A 201 33.11 -5.31 -3.13
CA GLU A 201 33.64 -4.88 -1.83
C GLU A 201 32.55 -4.68 -0.77
N VAL A 202 31.41 -4.08 -1.17
CA VAL A 202 30.26 -3.85 -0.29
C VAL A 202 29.63 -5.18 0.09
N LEU A 203 29.51 -6.11 -0.87
CA LEU A 203 28.99 -7.44 -0.59
C LEU A 203 29.88 -8.18 0.42
N ALA A 204 31.21 -8.11 0.28
CA ALA A 204 32.15 -8.77 1.18
C ALA A 204 32.13 -8.19 2.61
N GLU A 205 31.84 -6.90 2.78
CA GLU A 205 31.69 -6.29 4.12
C GLU A 205 30.35 -6.69 4.80
N LEU A 206 29.31 -6.99 4.01
CA LEU A 206 27.98 -7.33 4.50
C LEU A 206 27.79 -8.84 4.82
N THR A 207 28.72 -9.70 4.42
CA THR A 207 28.67 -11.17 4.58
C THR A 207 29.73 -11.68 5.55
#